data_AF-A0A2M7U510-F1
#
_entry.id   AF-A0A2M7U510-F1
#
_cell.length_a   1.000
_cell.length_b   1.000
_cell.length_c   1.000
_cell.angle_alpha   90.00
_cell.angle_beta   90.00
_cell.angle_gamma   90.00
#
_symmetry.space_group_name_H-M   'P 1'
#
loop_
_entity.id
_entity.type
_entity.pdbx_description
1 polymer ?
#
loop_
_entity_poly.entity_id
_entity_poly.type
_entity_poly.pdbx_seq_one_letter_code
_entity_poly.pdbx_strand_id
1 'polypeptide(L)'
;PISKYNSDLAMDAASCIGCGACVAACPNASASLFTSAKVSQLALLPQGLVERKERAINMVSQMDLEGFGDCSNYGECEAACPKEISISNIARMKREYVRAALTSA
;
A
#
# COMPACT_ATOMS: atom_id res chain seq x y z
N PRO A 1 -14.10 17.24 7.89
CA PRO A 1 -13.71 16.38 9.03
C PRO A 1 -13.57 14.92 8.58
N ILE A 2 -12.57 14.19 9.10
CA ILE A 2 -12.36 12.75 8.84
C ILE A 2 -12.88 11.94 10.03
N SER A 3 -13.42 10.74 9.79
CA SER A 3 -13.81 9.83 10.88
C SER A 3 -12.57 9.37 11.67
N LYS A 4 -12.72 9.16 12.99
CA LYS A 4 -11.65 8.62 13.82
C LYS A 4 -11.10 7.31 13.26
N TYR A 5 -11.99 6.41 12.83
CA TYR A 5 -11.61 5.12 12.24
C TYR A 5 -10.69 5.27 11.02
N ASN A 6 -11.00 6.17 10.07
CA ASN A 6 -10.14 6.38 8.90
C ASN A 6 -8.83 7.10 9.28
N SER A 7 -8.86 7.98 10.27
CA SER A 7 -7.67 8.64 10.80
C SER A 7 -6.71 7.62 11.42
N ASP A 8 -7.23 6.71 12.25
CA ASP A 8 -6.43 5.69 12.92
C ASP A 8 -5.79 4.76 11.87
N LEU A 9 -6.58 4.22 10.92
CA LEU A 9 -6.05 3.38 9.82
C LEU A 9 -5.02 4.09 8.94
N ALA A 10 -5.19 5.39 8.69
CA ALA A 10 -4.24 6.17 7.91
C ALA A 10 -2.89 6.31 8.65
N MET A 11 -2.94 6.52 9.96
CA MET A 11 -1.75 6.64 10.80
C MET A 11 -1.05 5.28 11.01
N ASP A 12 -1.81 4.19 11.15
CA ASP A 12 -1.25 2.84 11.20
C ASP A 12 -0.49 2.52 9.90
N ALA A 13 -1.04 2.88 8.74
CA ALA A 13 -0.34 2.74 7.46
C ALA A 13 0.87 3.69 7.34
N ALA A 14 0.79 4.90 7.92
CA ALA A 14 1.87 5.88 7.93
C ALA A 14 3.08 5.43 8.75
N SER A 15 2.90 4.49 9.69
CA SER A 15 3.96 3.96 10.56
C SER A 15 5.10 3.27 9.81
N CYS A 16 4.95 3.01 8.52
CA CYS A 16 5.98 2.41 7.67
C CYS A 16 7.28 3.21 7.67
N ILE A 17 8.33 2.60 8.23
CA ILE A 17 9.68 3.15 8.35
C ILE A 17 10.63 2.81 7.18
N GLY A 18 10.14 2.17 6.12
CA GLY A 18 10.97 1.85 4.94
C GLY A 18 12.09 0.82 5.20
N CYS A 19 11.94 -0.06 6.19
CA CYS A 19 13.00 -1.00 6.60
C CYS A 19 13.25 -2.19 5.63
N GLY A 20 12.35 -2.46 4.69
CA GLY A 20 12.51 -3.57 3.73
C GLY A 20 12.24 -4.99 4.28
N ALA A 21 11.93 -5.16 5.57
CA ALA A 21 11.67 -6.48 6.17
C ALA A 21 10.58 -7.28 5.42
N CYS A 22 9.52 -6.60 4.99
CA CYS A 22 8.43 -7.22 4.22
C CYS A 22 8.85 -7.78 2.86
N VAL A 23 9.83 -7.14 2.20
CA VAL A 23 10.38 -7.60 0.92
C VAL A 23 11.25 -8.83 1.16
N ALA A 24 12.13 -8.76 2.16
CA ALA A 24 13.04 -9.85 2.49
C ALA A 24 12.32 -11.14 2.94
N ALA A 25 11.18 -11.01 3.62
CA ALA A 25 10.38 -12.15 4.07
C ALA A 25 9.47 -12.74 2.99
N CYS A 26 9.12 -11.98 1.95
CA CYS A 26 8.16 -12.44 0.94
C CYS A 26 8.81 -13.48 0.00
N PRO A 27 8.18 -14.66 -0.23
CA PRO A 27 8.70 -15.64 -1.18
C PRO A 27 8.86 -15.12 -2.62
N ASN A 28 8.07 -14.10 -2.99
CA ASN A 28 8.14 -13.45 -4.30
C ASN A 28 9.03 -12.20 -4.29
N ALA A 29 9.67 -11.86 -3.17
CA ALA A 29 10.33 -10.56 -2.96
C ALA A 29 9.41 -9.37 -3.30
N SER A 30 8.11 -9.46 -2.94
CA SER A 30 7.15 -8.42 -3.26
C SER A 30 7.27 -7.20 -2.34
N ALA A 31 7.30 -6.00 -2.93
CA ALA A 31 7.20 -4.74 -2.19
C ALA A 31 5.74 -4.29 -1.94
N SER A 32 4.76 -5.14 -2.23
CA SER A 32 3.34 -4.80 -2.14
C SER A 32 2.93 -4.23 -0.78
N LEU A 33 3.45 -4.75 0.35
CA LEU A 33 3.08 -4.22 1.66
C LEU A 33 3.56 -2.77 1.85
N PHE A 34 4.82 -2.49 1.50
CA PHE A 34 5.39 -1.14 1.54
C PHE A 34 4.60 -0.17 0.65
N THR A 35 4.43 -0.52 -0.62
CA THR A 35 3.72 0.31 -1.61
C THR A 35 2.30 0.58 -1.14
N SER A 36 1.61 -0.46 -0.66
CA SER A 36 0.23 -0.34 -0.21
C SER A 36 0.04 0.47 1.06
N ALA A 37 1.01 0.48 1.97
CA ALA A 37 1.00 1.31 3.17
C ALA A 37 1.02 2.80 2.79
N LYS A 38 1.91 3.19 1.86
CA LYS A 38 2.02 4.58 1.38
C LYS A 38 0.79 5.01 0.58
N VAL A 39 0.23 4.13 -0.25
CA VAL A 39 -1.05 4.41 -0.93
C VAL A 39 -2.19 4.57 0.08
N SER A 40 -2.28 3.66 1.06
CA SER A 40 -3.36 3.64 2.04
C SER A 40 -3.34 4.83 3.00
N GLN A 41 -2.15 5.25 3.43
CA GLN A 41 -1.97 6.42 4.30
C GLN A 41 -2.70 7.64 3.75
N LEU A 42 -2.63 7.88 2.44
CA LEU A 42 -3.22 9.07 1.81
C LEU A 42 -4.59 8.80 1.18
N ALA A 43 -4.89 7.57 0.77
CA ALA A 43 -6.22 7.21 0.22
C ALA A 43 -7.35 7.33 1.26
N LEU A 44 -7.04 7.28 2.55
CA LEU A 44 -8.00 7.42 3.65
C LEU A 44 -8.22 8.87 4.08
N LEU A 45 -7.37 9.80 3.62
CA LEU A 45 -7.36 11.18 4.08
C LEU A 45 -7.93 12.14 3.01
N PRO A 46 -8.72 13.16 3.39
CA PRO A 46 -9.25 14.14 2.43
C PRO A 46 -8.17 14.82 1.58
N GLN A 47 -7.03 15.15 2.18
CA GLN A 47 -5.90 15.79 1.48
C GLN A 47 -5.27 14.89 0.40
N GLY A 48 -5.36 13.56 0.54
CA GLY A 48 -4.77 12.63 -0.41
C GLY A 48 -5.68 12.30 -1.60
N LEU A 49 -6.92 12.80 -1.60
CA LEU A 49 -7.94 12.48 -2.61
C LEU A 49 -7.63 13.05 -4.00
N VAL A 50 -6.98 14.21 -4.06
CA VAL A 50 -6.68 14.90 -5.33
C VAL A 50 -5.79 14.03 -6.23
N GLU A 51 -4.74 13.45 -5.66
CA GLU A 51 -3.78 12.61 -6.40
C GLU A 51 -4.09 11.11 -6.27
N ARG A 52 -5.27 10.73 -5.76
CA ARG A 52 -5.57 9.34 -5.36
C ARG A 52 -5.31 8.33 -6.49
N LYS A 53 -5.75 8.67 -7.71
CA LYS A 53 -5.60 7.82 -8.90
C LYS A 53 -4.14 7.75 -9.38
N GLU A 54 -3.52 8.91 -9.59
CA GLU A 54 -2.11 9.00 -10.01
C GLU A 54 -1.19 8.31 -9.00
N ARG A 55 -1.40 8.51 -7.71
CA ARG A 55 -0.62 7.86 -6.64
C ARG A 55 -0.68 6.34 -6.77
N ALA A 56 -1.88 5.76 -6.91
CA ALA A 56 -2.02 4.32 -7.02
C ALA A 56 -1.35 3.77 -8.29
N ILE A 57 -1.56 4.41 -9.44
CA ILE A 57 -0.96 3.99 -10.71
C ILE A 57 0.56 4.14 -10.68
N ASN A 58 1.07 5.31 -10.31
CA ASN A 58 2.50 5.61 -10.34
C ASN A 58 3.28 4.75 -9.35
N MET A 59 2.75 4.53 -8.14
CA MET A 59 3.44 3.72 -7.14
C MET A 59 3.47 2.23 -7.49
N VAL A 60 2.37 1.69 -8.05
CA VAL A 60 2.36 0.30 -8.54
C VAL A 60 3.29 0.16 -9.75
N SER A 61 3.19 1.07 -10.71
CA SER A 61 4.06 1.05 -11.90
C SER A 61 5.54 1.15 -11.52
N GLN A 62 5.88 2.00 -10.54
CA GLN A 62 7.26 2.08 -10.06
C GLN A 62 7.71 0.79 -9.39
N MET A 63 6.87 0.17 -8.57
CA MET A 63 7.17 -1.12 -7.95
C MET A 63 7.48 -2.20 -9.00
N ASP A 64 6.71 -2.22 -10.08
CA ASP A 64 6.90 -3.17 -11.19
C ASP A 64 8.18 -2.85 -11.98
N LEU A 65 8.47 -1.57 -12.24
CA LEU A 65 9.70 -1.12 -12.93
C LEU A 65 10.98 -1.48 -12.18
N GLU A 66 10.94 -1.44 -10.85
CA GLU A 66 12.06 -1.85 -9.98
C GLU A 66 12.21 -3.38 -9.90
N GLY A 67 11.29 -4.15 -10.50
CA GLY A 67 11.36 -5.61 -10.60
C GLY A 67 10.95 -6.35 -9.32
N PHE A 68 10.19 -5.73 -8.42
CA PHE A 68 9.63 -6.44 -7.26
C PHE A 68 8.56 -7.43 -7.72
N GLY A 69 8.50 -8.60 -7.08
CA GLY A 69 7.52 -9.62 -7.46
C GLY A 69 6.09 -9.29 -7.02
N ASP A 70 5.14 -10.03 -7.58
CA ASP A 70 3.71 -9.86 -7.29
C ASP A 70 3.27 -10.44 -5.94
N CYS A 71 2.16 -9.94 -5.41
CA CYS A 71 1.58 -10.47 -4.18
C CYS A 71 0.62 -11.65 -4.44
N SER A 72 1.02 -12.85 -3.96
CA SER A 72 0.21 -14.08 -3.96
C SER A 72 -0.48 -14.39 -2.62
N ASN A 73 -0.57 -13.41 -1.71
CA ASN A 73 -1.22 -13.52 -0.39
C ASN A 73 -0.59 -14.55 0.58
N TYR A 74 0.75 -14.70 0.59
CA TYR A 74 1.43 -15.59 1.55
C TYR A 74 1.30 -15.13 3.02
N GLY A 75 1.22 -13.82 3.29
CA GLY A 75 1.08 -13.29 4.65
C GLY A 75 2.39 -13.01 5.40
N GLU A 76 3.52 -13.55 4.93
CA GLU A 76 4.84 -13.38 5.58
C GLU A 76 5.25 -11.91 5.78
N CYS A 77 4.83 -11.02 4.88
CA CYS A 77 5.13 -9.60 4.97
C CYS A 77 4.53 -8.91 6.21
N GLU A 78 3.32 -9.33 6.63
CA GLU A 78 2.65 -8.79 7.82
C GLU A 78 3.32 -9.34 9.09
N ALA A 79 3.59 -10.65 9.12
CA ALA A 79 4.26 -11.30 10.25
C ALA A 79 5.68 -10.73 10.51
N ALA A 80 6.41 -10.38 9.46
CA ALA A 80 7.76 -9.82 9.57
C ALA A 80 7.79 -8.30 9.84
N CYS A 81 6.65 -7.60 9.78
CA CYS A 81 6.64 -6.15 9.87
C CYS A 81 6.87 -5.66 11.32
N PRO A 82 7.96 -4.92 11.63
CA PRO A 82 8.21 -4.43 13.00
C PRO A 82 7.26 -3.29 13.43
N LYS A 83 6.38 -2.86 12.53
CA LYS A 83 5.37 -1.82 12.74
C LYS A 83 3.95 -2.37 12.60
N GLU A 84 3.81 -3.70 12.51
CA GLU A 84 2.51 -4.38 12.51
C GLU A 84 1.57 -3.88 11.40
N ILE A 85 2.14 -3.52 10.23
CA ILE A 85 1.35 -3.05 9.10
C ILE A 85 0.57 -4.23 8.53
N SER A 86 -0.76 -4.09 8.59
CA SER A 86 -1.66 -5.14 8.13
C SER A 86 -1.65 -5.31 6.60
N ILE A 87 -1.74 -6.57 6.14
CA ILE A 87 -1.89 -6.93 4.72
C ILE A 87 -3.18 -6.36 4.10
N SER A 88 -4.15 -5.95 4.91
CA SER A 88 -5.37 -5.26 4.45
C SER A 88 -5.09 -3.99 3.64
N ASN A 89 -3.93 -3.35 3.85
CA ASN A 89 -3.45 -2.24 3.04
C ASN A 89 -3.22 -2.67 1.57
N ILE A 90 -2.72 -3.88 1.32
CA ILE A 90 -2.53 -4.43 -0.04
C ILE A 90 -3.89 -4.54 -0.74
N ALA A 91 -4.91 -5.04 -0.04
CA ALA A 91 -6.25 -5.12 -0.59
C ALA A 91 -6.82 -3.73 -0.93
N ARG A 92 -6.54 -2.71 -0.09
CA ARG A 92 -6.93 -1.32 -0.38
C ARG A 92 -6.21 -0.80 -1.63
N MET A 93 -4.89 -0.95 -1.70
CA MET A 93 -4.11 -0.54 -2.87
C MET A 93 -4.61 -1.19 -4.17
N LYS A 94 -4.86 -2.50 -4.17
CA LYS A 94 -5.41 -3.20 -5.34
C LYS A 94 -6.74 -2.60 -5.81
N ARG A 95 -7.64 -2.24 -4.87
CA ARG A 95 -8.91 -1.54 -5.20
C ARG A 95 -8.67 -0.14 -5.75
N GLU A 96 -7.75 0.63 -5.17
CA GLU A 96 -7.41 1.97 -5.66
C GLU A 96 -6.82 1.91 -7.07
N TYR A 97 -5.92 0.95 -7.32
CA TYR A 97 -5.32 0.73 -8.62
C TYR A 97 -6.35 0.32 -9.68
N VAL A 98 -7.19 -0.68 -9.40
CA VAL A 98 -8.25 -1.11 -10.34
C VAL A 98 -9.23 0.03 -10.62
N ARG A 99 -9.65 0.77 -9.60
CA ARG A 99 -10.53 1.92 -9.77
C ARG A 99 -9.87 3.00 -10.63
N ALA A 100 -8.59 3.28 -10.42
CA ALA A 100 -7.83 4.24 -11.21
C ALA A 100 -7.70 3.76 -12.66
N ALA A 101 -7.22 2.54 -12.89
CA ALA A 101 -7.03 1.97 -14.22
C ALA A 101 -8.33 1.97 -15.07
N LEU A 102 -9.49 1.75 -14.44
CA LEU A 102 -10.79 1.76 -15.13
C LEU A 102 -11.40 3.15 -15.33
N THR A 103 -10.89 4.19 -14.66
CA THR A 103 -11.49 5.54 -14.69
C THR A 103 -10.49 6.65 -15.05
N SER A 104 -9.27 6.28 -15.40
CA SER A 104 -8.24 7.17 -15.94
C SER A 104 -8.26 6.97 -17.45
N ALA A 105 -9.02 7.82 -18.14
CA ALA A 105 -9.02 8.01 -19.59
C ALA A 105 -8.43 9.38 -19.91
#